data_AF-A0AAV4CVB8-F1
#
_entry.id   AF-A0AAV4CVB8-F1
#
_cell.length_a   1.000
_cell.length_b   1.000
_cell.length_c   1.000
_cell.angle_alpha   90.00
_cell.angle_beta   90.00
_cell.angle_gamma   90.00
#
_symmetry.space_group_name_H-M   'P 1'
#
loop_
_entity.id
_entity.type
_entity.pdbx_description
1 polymer ?
#
loop_
_entity_poly.entity_id
_entity_poly.type
_entity_poly.pdbx_seq_one_letter_code
_entity_poly.pdbx_strand_id
1 'polypeptide(L)'
;MSTSLHFLAHGRKILGRVCSELPTTGFILQQHFHFKLMTGSASRFIVLSNIKVFEKTQVQCYAKLERLSSISFLEEFKHRERSFKDHLKHLSIFSVRGYAASAETVENANKLLNQSLSASDLASEFRIKSLATKLDCSVSEMRCLIIEHPFLIHMDLDLIENKINLLLSYNLPISFAKQHLRIVYQTSSKVLEERLQLIKDSGFLHLPFLEIDKLPHMLECKNAEFSRAFKYKCDQRNALEGCKDQLTYLQMRLGCSEKTAKAMLCSYPLERRISNVKLKNLLDFFLLEAEQSPDFVIANRKLLTFALTRLRQRWLVIKKSQIESEAQMVYIWCMAQKDFEKKFSDHLNL
;
A
#
# COMPACT_ATOMS: atom_id res chain seq x y z
N MET A 1 -2.65 15.63 -11.78
CA MET A 1 -3.15 15.15 -10.46
C MET A 1 -4.56 15.66 -10.09
N SER A 2 -5.02 16.82 -10.56
CA SER A 2 -6.37 17.36 -10.27
C SER A 2 -7.53 16.61 -10.96
N THR A 3 -7.31 16.09 -12.17
CA THR A 3 -8.34 15.42 -12.99
C THR A 3 -8.79 14.05 -12.46
N SER A 4 -7.91 13.29 -11.81
CA SER A 4 -8.23 11.95 -11.28
C SER A 4 -9.13 11.99 -10.04
N LEU A 5 -9.01 13.03 -9.21
CA LEU A 5 -9.85 13.26 -8.03
C LEU A 5 -11.28 13.69 -8.42
N HIS A 6 -11.40 14.49 -9.48
CA HIS A 6 -12.70 14.91 -10.01
C HIS A 6 -13.49 13.73 -10.62
N PHE A 7 -12.79 12.79 -11.27
CA PHE A 7 -13.39 11.56 -11.81
C PHE A 7 -13.94 10.63 -10.72
N LEU A 8 -13.20 10.47 -9.62
CA LEU A 8 -13.63 9.62 -8.49
C LEU A 8 -14.83 10.20 -7.73
N ALA A 9 -14.89 11.53 -7.57
CA ALA A 9 -16.02 12.20 -6.95
C ALA A 9 -17.30 12.10 -7.81
N HIS A 10 -17.15 12.22 -9.13
CA HIS A 10 -18.28 12.15 -10.07
C HIS A 10 -18.81 10.74 -10.27
N GLY A 11 -17.92 9.72 -10.28
CA GLY A 11 -18.30 8.31 -10.35
C GLY A 11 -19.14 7.85 -9.16
N ARG A 12 -18.85 8.35 -7.94
CA ARG A 12 -19.64 8.06 -6.74
C ARG A 12 -21.04 8.67 -6.78
N LYS A 13 -21.19 9.86 -7.37
CA LYS A 13 -22.49 10.54 -7.52
C LYS A 13 -23.41 9.78 -8.50
N ILE A 14 -22.82 9.17 -9.52
CA ILE A 14 -23.54 8.35 -10.51
C ILE A 14 -23.91 6.99 -9.90
N LEU A 15 -22.97 6.32 -9.20
CA LEU A 15 -23.25 5.06 -8.48
C LEU A 15 -24.35 5.23 -7.42
N GLY A 16 -24.36 6.37 -6.71
CA GLY A 16 -25.43 6.71 -5.76
C GLY A 16 -26.81 6.82 -6.40
N ARG A 17 -26.90 7.43 -7.60
CA ARG A 17 -28.17 7.53 -8.36
C ARG A 17 -28.62 6.18 -8.93
N VAL A 18 -27.70 5.37 -9.46
CA VAL A 18 -28.03 4.04 -9.99
C VAL A 18 -28.51 3.10 -8.88
N CYS A 19 -27.93 3.17 -7.68
CA CYS A 19 -28.35 2.35 -6.54
C CYS A 19 -29.72 2.76 -5.97
N SER A 20 -30.12 4.04 -6.07
CA SER A 20 -31.45 4.49 -5.63
C SER A 20 -32.57 4.09 -6.60
N GLU A 21 -32.28 3.94 -7.88
CA GLU A 21 -33.29 3.68 -8.91
C GLU A 21 -33.44 2.19 -9.26
N LEU A 22 -32.40 1.38 -9.05
CA LEU A 22 -32.39 -0.06 -9.39
C LEU A 22 -31.68 -0.89 -8.30
N PRO A 23 -32.35 -1.17 -7.17
CA PRO A 23 -31.73 -1.75 -5.97
C PRO A 23 -31.11 -3.14 -6.20
N THR A 24 -31.67 -3.95 -7.10
CA THR A 24 -31.12 -5.27 -7.46
C THR A 24 -29.87 -5.20 -8.33
N THR A 25 -29.75 -4.18 -9.19
CA THR A 25 -28.57 -3.97 -10.05
C THR A 25 -27.41 -3.32 -9.28
N GLY A 26 -27.73 -2.43 -8.33
CA GLY A 26 -26.75 -1.82 -7.42
C GLY A 26 -26.01 -2.83 -6.56
N PHE A 27 -26.70 -3.89 -6.11
CA PHE A 27 -26.13 -4.96 -5.30
C PHE A 27 -25.08 -5.79 -6.06
N ILE A 28 -25.34 -6.10 -7.34
CA ILE A 28 -24.43 -6.86 -8.21
C ILE A 28 -23.15 -6.06 -8.51
N LEU A 29 -23.29 -4.76 -8.80
CA LEU A 29 -22.15 -3.87 -9.04
C LEU A 29 -21.30 -3.65 -7.78
N GLN A 30 -21.94 -3.54 -6.61
CA GLN A 30 -21.26 -3.37 -5.33
C GLN A 30 -20.51 -4.64 -4.91
N GLN A 31 -21.09 -5.83 -5.10
CA GLN A 31 -20.40 -7.10 -4.83
C GLN A 31 -19.21 -7.34 -5.78
N HIS A 32 -19.33 -6.99 -7.06
CA HIS A 32 -18.20 -7.12 -7.99
C HIS A 32 -17.06 -6.13 -7.73
N PHE A 33 -17.38 -4.90 -7.30
CA PHE A 33 -16.36 -3.92 -6.89
C PHE A 33 -15.62 -4.38 -5.64
N HIS A 34 -16.31 -5.07 -4.72
CA HIS A 34 -15.73 -5.66 -3.51
C HIS A 34 -14.88 -6.91 -3.80
N PHE A 35 -15.32 -7.76 -4.73
CA PHE A 35 -14.60 -8.99 -5.11
C PHE A 35 -13.24 -8.70 -5.78
N LYS A 36 -13.16 -7.59 -6.52
CA LYS A 36 -11.93 -7.14 -7.20
C LYS A 36 -10.89 -6.53 -6.27
N LEU A 37 -11.27 -6.17 -5.04
CA LEU A 37 -10.36 -5.67 -3.99
C LEU A 37 -9.80 -6.78 -3.09
N MET A 38 -10.39 -7.98 -3.11
CA MET A 38 -10.08 -9.06 -2.15
C MET A 38 -9.23 -10.21 -2.72
N THR A 39 -9.00 -10.28 -4.03
CA THR A 39 -8.16 -11.32 -4.64
C THR A 39 -6.76 -10.81 -4.91
N GLY A 40 -5.98 -10.65 -3.83
CA GLY A 40 -4.53 -10.70 -3.91
C GLY A 40 -4.11 -12.15 -4.14
N SER A 41 -3.53 -12.43 -5.30
CA SER A 41 -2.76 -13.65 -5.59
C SER A 41 -3.53 -14.98 -5.60
N ALA A 42 -4.46 -15.16 -6.55
CA ALA A 42 -4.72 -16.47 -7.16
C ALA A 42 -5.55 -16.33 -8.46
N SER A 43 -5.19 -17.14 -9.47
CA SER A 43 -6.05 -17.55 -10.60
C SER A 43 -6.20 -16.62 -11.82
N ARG A 44 -5.23 -16.72 -12.76
CA ARG A 44 -5.33 -16.18 -14.13
C ARG A 44 -6.45 -16.82 -14.98
N PHE A 45 -7.01 -17.97 -14.57
CA PHE A 45 -8.10 -18.64 -15.30
C PHE A 45 -9.50 -18.05 -15.05
N ILE A 46 -9.69 -17.28 -13.97
CA ILE A 46 -10.99 -16.70 -13.59
C ILE A 46 -11.28 -15.38 -14.35
N VAL A 47 -10.26 -14.79 -14.98
CA VAL A 47 -10.37 -13.49 -15.64
C VAL A 47 -11.12 -13.59 -16.98
N LEU A 48 -10.90 -14.65 -17.76
CA LEU A 48 -11.49 -14.78 -19.10
C LEU A 48 -12.98 -15.17 -19.07
N SER A 49 -13.40 -15.98 -18.09
CA SER A 49 -14.80 -16.34 -17.89
C SER A 49 -15.63 -15.14 -17.41
N ASN A 50 -15.06 -14.28 -16.56
CA ASN A 50 -15.75 -13.08 -16.07
C ASN A 50 -15.83 -11.95 -17.10
N ILE A 51 -14.91 -11.86 -18.05
CA ILE A 51 -15.00 -10.89 -19.16
C ILE A 51 -16.20 -11.21 -20.06
N LYS A 52 -16.42 -12.50 -20.39
CA LYS A 52 -17.59 -12.91 -21.20
C LYS A 52 -18.91 -12.70 -20.45
N VAL A 53 -18.94 -12.91 -19.13
CA VAL A 53 -20.11 -12.62 -18.29
C VAL A 53 -20.36 -11.11 -18.25
N PHE A 54 -19.31 -10.30 -18.08
CA PHE A 54 -19.40 -8.84 -18.10
C PHE A 54 -19.95 -8.33 -19.43
N GLU A 55 -19.45 -8.80 -20.58
CA GLU A 55 -19.96 -8.42 -21.90
C GLU A 55 -21.44 -8.79 -22.07
N LYS A 56 -21.86 -9.98 -21.61
CA LYS A 56 -23.25 -10.44 -21.70
C LYS A 56 -24.20 -9.62 -20.81
N THR A 57 -23.77 -9.25 -19.61
CA THR A 57 -24.53 -8.37 -18.71
C THR A 57 -24.55 -6.93 -19.22
N GLN A 58 -23.47 -6.46 -19.84
CA GLN A 58 -23.41 -5.14 -20.48
C GLN A 58 -24.43 -5.05 -21.62
N VAL A 59 -24.49 -6.06 -22.51
CA VAL A 59 -25.46 -6.12 -23.62
C VAL A 59 -26.91 -6.12 -23.12
N GLN A 60 -27.21 -6.82 -22.02
CA GLN A 60 -28.55 -6.79 -21.42
C GLN A 60 -28.90 -5.45 -20.77
N CYS A 61 -27.92 -4.74 -20.20
CA CYS A 61 -28.09 -3.37 -19.71
C CYS A 61 -28.27 -2.36 -20.86
N TYR A 62 -27.55 -2.52 -21.99
CA TYR A 62 -27.71 -1.67 -23.19
C TYR A 62 -29.13 -1.78 -23.76
N ALA A 63 -29.65 -2.99 -23.92
CA ALA A 63 -31.00 -3.21 -24.44
C ALA A 63 -32.11 -2.64 -23.53
N LYS A 64 -31.82 -2.49 -22.23
CA LYS A 64 -32.75 -1.90 -21.24
C LYS A 64 -32.64 -0.38 -21.16
N LEU A 65 -31.46 0.20 -21.40
CA LEU A 65 -31.21 1.64 -21.44
C LEU A 65 -31.68 2.30 -22.75
N GLU A 66 -31.61 1.59 -23.89
CA GLU A 66 -32.19 2.06 -25.17
C GLU A 66 -33.70 2.27 -25.12
N ARG A 67 -34.41 1.58 -24.20
CA ARG A 67 -35.86 1.74 -24.04
C ARG A 67 -36.28 2.88 -23.11
N LEU A 68 -35.34 3.49 -22.37
CA LEU A 68 -35.66 4.35 -21.22
C LEU A 68 -34.94 5.70 -21.20
N SER A 69 -34.23 6.11 -22.26
CA SER A 69 -33.45 7.36 -22.22
C SER A 69 -33.55 8.22 -23.48
N SER A 70 -33.43 9.54 -23.30
CA SER A 70 -33.33 10.51 -24.38
C SER A 70 -32.02 10.36 -25.15
N ILE A 71 -32.05 10.60 -26.47
CA ILE A 71 -30.95 10.42 -27.41
C ILE A 71 -29.64 11.10 -26.93
N SER A 72 -29.74 12.25 -26.26
CA SER A 72 -28.59 13.00 -25.73
C SER A 72 -27.80 12.25 -24.64
N PHE A 73 -28.47 11.49 -23.78
CA PHE A 73 -27.80 10.73 -22.70
C PHE A 73 -27.03 9.52 -23.26
N LEU A 74 -27.58 8.88 -24.30
CA LEU A 74 -26.97 7.75 -24.99
C LEU A 74 -25.70 8.15 -25.76
N GLU A 75 -25.69 9.32 -26.39
CA GLU A 75 -24.51 9.82 -27.09
C GLU A 75 -23.38 10.22 -26.13
N GLU A 76 -23.69 10.90 -25.02
CA GLU A 76 -22.70 11.27 -24.02
C GLU A 76 -22.07 10.03 -23.35
N PHE A 77 -22.89 9.00 -23.11
CA PHE A 77 -22.42 7.73 -22.56
C PHE A 77 -21.53 6.97 -23.55
N LYS A 78 -21.94 6.85 -24.83
CA LYS A 78 -21.13 6.22 -25.90
C LYS A 78 -19.80 6.95 -26.15
N HIS A 79 -19.75 8.27 -25.97
CA HIS A 79 -18.52 9.05 -26.07
C HIS A 79 -17.58 8.77 -24.89
N ARG A 80 -18.11 8.73 -23.65
CA ARG A 80 -17.34 8.41 -22.44
C ARG A 80 -16.85 6.96 -22.41
N GLU A 81 -17.63 6.01 -22.94
CA GLU A 81 -17.20 4.62 -23.09
C GLU A 81 -16.03 4.48 -24.07
N ARG A 82 -16.06 5.18 -25.22
CA ARG A 82 -14.92 5.22 -26.15
C ARG A 82 -13.68 5.80 -25.47
N SER A 83 -13.82 6.91 -24.76
CA SER A 83 -12.74 7.52 -23.99
C SER A 83 -12.17 6.58 -22.92
N PHE A 84 -13.02 5.82 -22.20
CA PHE A 84 -12.60 4.86 -21.20
C PHE A 84 -11.91 3.62 -21.81
N LYS A 85 -12.42 3.10 -22.94
CA LYS A 85 -11.79 2.01 -23.70
C LYS A 85 -10.42 2.41 -24.24
N ASP A 86 -10.26 3.65 -24.70
CA ASP A 86 -8.95 4.18 -25.13
C ASP A 86 -8.00 4.37 -23.95
N HIS A 87 -8.51 4.79 -22.78
CA HIS A 87 -7.72 4.86 -21.55
C HIS A 87 -7.27 3.48 -21.06
N LEU A 88 -8.12 2.46 -21.19
CA LEU A 88 -7.78 1.07 -20.87
C LEU A 88 -6.76 0.47 -21.83
N LYS A 89 -6.81 0.81 -23.13
CA LYS A 89 -5.74 0.45 -24.09
C LYS A 89 -4.39 1.04 -23.68
N HIS A 90 -4.37 2.28 -23.18
CA HIS A 90 -3.14 2.89 -22.64
C HIS A 90 -2.66 2.25 -21.34
N LEU A 91 -3.56 1.77 -20.48
CA LEU A 91 -3.21 1.06 -19.24
C LEU A 91 -2.76 -0.40 -19.51
N SER A 92 -3.28 -1.06 -20.55
CA SER A 92 -2.75 -2.37 -20.99
C SER A 92 -1.32 -2.28 -21.52
N ILE A 93 -0.87 -1.11 -21.98
CA ILE A 93 0.52 -0.88 -22.37
C ILE A 93 1.44 -0.74 -21.14
N PHE A 94 0.91 -0.29 -19.99
CA PHE A 94 1.69 -0.12 -18.75
C PHE A 94 1.71 -1.35 -17.83
N SER A 95 0.74 -2.26 -17.95
CA SER A 95 0.58 -3.44 -17.07
C SER A 95 1.20 -4.75 -17.60
N VAL A 96 1.85 -4.74 -18.77
CA VAL A 96 2.44 -5.94 -19.42
C VAL A 96 3.97 -6.01 -19.23
N ARG A 97 4.53 -5.32 -18.23
CA ARG A 97 5.97 -5.46 -17.88
C ARG A 97 6.29 -6.57 -16.87
N GLY A 98 5.44 -7.60 -16.80
CA GLY A 98 5.65 -8.78 -15.96
C GLY A 98 5.32 -10.08 -16.70
N TYR A 99 6.36 -10.67 -17.30
CA TYR A 99 6.53 -12.06 -17.75
C TYR A 99 5.46 -12.68 -18.66
N ALA A 100 5.69 -12.53 -19.96
CA ALA A 100 5.82 -13.65 -20.89
C ALA A 100 6.84 -13.25 -21.96
N ALA A 101 8.13 -13.41 -21.69
CA ALA A 101 9.12 -13.34 -22.76
C ALA A 101 8.85 -14.53 -23.70
N SER A 102 8.47 -14.25 -24.94
CA SER A 102 8.41 -15.30 -25.96
C SER A 102 9.81 -15.89 -26.12
N ALA A 103 9.90 -17.18 -26.45
CA ALA A 103 11.18 -17.85 -26.75
C ALA A 103 12.04 -17.05 -27.75
N GLU A 104 11.38 -16.34 -28.67
CA GLU A 104 11.96 -15.48 -29.69
C GLU A 104 12.65 -14.22 -29.12
N THR A 105 12.18 -13.68 -27.99
CA THR A 105 12.81 -12.52 -27.33
C THR A 105 14.12 -12.93 -26.63
N VAL A 106 14.14 -14.14 -26.05
CA VAL A 106 15.33 -14.73 -25.43
C VAL A 106 16.36 -15.11 -26.50
N GLU A 107 15.92 -15.65 -27.64
CA GLU A 107 16.80 -16.01 -28.75
C GLU A 107 17.47 -14.78 -29.39
N ASN A 108 16.72 -13.68 -29.57
CA ASN A 108 17.27 -12.43 -30.11
C ASN A 108 18.22 -11.72 -29.13
N ALA A 109 17.93 -11.76 -27.82
CA ALA A 109 18.85 -11.25 -26.81
C ALA A 109 20.16 -12.06 -26.76
N ASN A 110 20.07 -13.39 -26.90
CA ASN A 110 21.24 -14.27 -27.01
C ASN A 110 22.05 -13.99 -28.29
N LYS A 111 21.39 -13.73 -29.44
CA LYS A 111 22.08 -13.34 -30.68
C LYS A 111 22.83 -12.02 -30.55
N LEU A 112 22.24 -11.01 -29.89
CA LEU A 112 22.88 -9.72 -29.67
C LEU A 112 24.05 -9.80 -28.69
N LEU A 113 23.95 -10.64 -27.64
CA LEU A 113 25.05 -10.88 -26.70
C LEU A 113 26.24 -11.57 -27.42
N ASN A 114 25.94 -12.61 -28.20
CA ASN A 114 26.94 -13.44 -28.89
C ASN A 114 27.66 -12.73 -30.05
N GLN A 115 27.14 -11.62 -30.56
CA GLN A 115 27.81 -10.83 -31.61
C GLN A 115 28.83 -9.82 -31.06
N SER A 116 28.88 -9.62 -29.74
CA SER A 116 29.61 -8.50 -29.12
C SER A 116 30.90 -8.89 -28.39
N LEU A 117 31.24 -10.17 -28.28
CA LEU A 117 32.34 -10.62 -27.44
C LEU A 117 33.30 -11.54 -28.24
N SER A 118 34.60 -11.37 -27.99
CA SER A 118 35.72 -12.19 -28.46
C SER A 118 36.79 -12.15 -27.35
N ALA A 119 37.53 -13.26 -27.12
CA ALA A 119 38.53 -13.55 -26.05
C ALA A 119 38.11 -13.24 -24.59
N SER A 120 37.50 -12.08 -24.34
CA SER A 120 36.60 -11.76 -23.23
C SER A 120 35.43 -12.74 -23.09
N ASP A 121 35.11 -13.55 -24.11
CA ASP A 121 34.09 -14.62 -24.07
C ASP A 121 34.39 -15.73 -23.06
N LEU A 122 35.65 -16.12 -22.89
CA LEU A 122 36.00 -17.19 -21.95
C LEU A 122 35.95 -16.69 -20.50
N ALA A 123 36.41 -15.45 -20.28
CA ALA A 123 36.32 -14.79 -18.99
C ALA A 123 34.86 -14.47 -18.61
N SER A 124 34.03 -14.10 -19.59
CA SER A 124 32.59 -13.87 -19.38
C SER A 124 31.85 -15.19 -19.13
N GLU A 125 32.16 -16.27 -19.84
CA GLU A 125 31.54 -17.59 -19.62
C GLU A 125 31.89 -18.20 -18.26
N PHE A 126 33.16 -18.13 -17.84
CA PHE A 126 33.55 -18.56 -16.49
C PHE A 126 32.82 -17.74 -15.43
N ARG A 127 32.74 -16.42 -15.61
CA ARG A 127 32.03 -15.52 -14.70
C ARG A 127 30.53 -15.83 -14.64
N ILE A 128 29.88 -16.04 -15.77
CA ILE A 128 28.46 -16.42 -15.85
C ILE A 128 28.25 -17.74 -15.09
N LYS A 129 29.08 -18.76 -15.32
CA LYS A 129 28.98 -20.05 -14.61
C LYS A 129 29.19 -19.91 -13.11
N SER A 130 30.16 -19.09 -12.70
CA SER A 130 30.41 -18.81 -11.28
C SER A 130 29.22 -18.14 -10.60
N LEU A 131 28.71 -17.05 -11.20
CA LEU A 131 27.51 -16.35 -10.69
C LEU A 131 26.26 -17.23 -10.69
N ALA A 132 26.07 -18.05 -11.73
CA ALA A 132 24.96 -19.00 -11.82
C ALA A 132 24.99 -20.02 -10.68
N THR A 133 26.19 -20.54 -10.38
CA THR A 133 26.40 -21.46 -9.25
C THR A 133 26.12 -20.77 -7.92
N LYS A 134 26.58 -19.53 -7.72
CA LYS A 134 26.39 -18.77 -6.47
C LYS A 134 24.95 -18.34 -6.24
N LEU A 135 24.21 -18.00 -7.29
CA LEU A 135 22.80 -17.60 -7.23
C LEU A 135 21.82 -18.77 -7.36
N ASP A 136 22.33 -20.01 -7.39
CA ASP A 136 21.55 -21.24 -7.54
C ASP A 136 20.57 -21.14 -8.73
N CYS A 137 21.10 -20.84 -9.91
CA CYS A 137 20.33 -20.70 -11.13
C CYS A 137 21.03 -21.33 -12.34
N SER A 138 20.26 -21.54 -13.41
CA SER A 138 20.84 -22.05 -14.65
C SER A 138 21.71 -20.99 -15.33
N VAL A 139 22.70 -21.43 -16.13
CA VAL A 139 23.53 -20.53 -16.95
C VAL A 139 22.66 -19.65 -17.86
N SER A 140 21.57 -20.20 -18.42
CA SER A 140 20.62 -19.45 -19.25
C SER A 140 19.89 -18.37 -18.46
N GLU A 141 19.44 -18.67 -17.25
CA GLU A 141 18.79 -17.69 -16.36
C GLU A 141 19.77 -16.59 -15.95
N MET A 142 21.02 -16.95 -15.64
CA MET A 142 22.07 -16.00 -15.32
C MET A 142 22.37 -15.04 -16.48
N ARG A 143 22.37 -15.54 -17.72
CA ARG A 143 22.51 -14.68 -18.92
C ARG A 143 21.35 -13.67 -19.00
N CYS A 144 20.11 -14.08 -18.73
CA CYS A 144 18.97 -13.17 -18.66
C CYS A 144 19.15 -12.12 -17.55
N LEU A 145 19.59 -12.53 -16.35
CA LEU A 145 19.86 -11.62 -15.25
C LEU A 145 20.96 -10.61 -15.59
N ILE A 146 22.00 -11.01 -16.32
CA ILE A 146 23.06 -10.10 -16.78
C ILE A 146 22.53 -9.08 -17.80
N ILE A 147 21.63 -9.48 -18.71
CA ILE A 147 20.96 -8.56 -19.62
C ILE A 147 20.15 -7.52 -18.85
N GLU A 148 19.41 -7.96 -17.83
CA GLU A 148 18.62 -7.06 -16.96
C GLU A 148 19.50 -6.20 -16.04
N HIS A 149 20.67 -6.71 -15.65
CA HIS A 149 21.59 -6.10 -14.70
C HIS A 149 23.05 -6.11 -15.21
N PRO A 150 23.40 -5.26 -16.18
CA PRO A 150 24.72 -5.27 -16.83
C PRO A 150 25.90 -5.03 -15.88
N PHE A 151 25.67 -4.39 -14.73
CA PHE A 151 26.71 -4.17 -13.72
C PHE A 151 27.35 -5.47 -13.21
N LEU A 152 26.65 -6.60 -13.32
CA LEU A 152 27.15 -7.91 -12.92
C LEU A 152 28.36 -8.38 -13.73
N ILE A 153 28.58 -7.84 -14.94
CA ILE A 153 29.76 -8.17 -15.74
C ILE A 153 31.00 -7.44 -15.20
N HIS A 154 30.83 -6.18 -14.78
CA HIS A 154 31.94 -5.27 -14.50
C HIS A 154 32.30 -5.18 -13.01
N MET A 155 31.36 -5.50 -12.13
CA MET A 155 31.60 -5.48 -10.69
C MET A 155 32.55 -6.61 -10.29
N ASP A 156 33.37 -6.40 -9.27
CA ASP A 156 34.27 -7.46 -8.79
C ASP A 156 33.50 -8.71 -8.33
N LEU A 157 33.98 -9.90 -8.70
CA LEU A 157 33.27 -11.16 -8.41
C LEU A 157 33.26 -11.47 -6.91
N ASP A 158 34.39 -11.24 -6.24
CA ASP A 158 34.52 -11.46 -4.80
C ASP A 158 33.61 -10.48 -4.04
N LEU A 159 33.50 -9.23 -4.49
CA LEU A 159 32.58 -8.27 -3.91
C LEU A 159 31.10 -8.67 -4.06
N ILE A 160 30.71 -9.22 -5.21
CA ILE A 160 29.35 -9.76 -5.41
C ILE A 160 29.12 -10.93 -4.45
N GLU A 161 30.05 -11.89 -4.45
CA GLU A 161 29.99 -13.08 -3.62
C GLU A 161 29.89 -12.72 -2.14
N ASN A 162 30.74 -11.82 -1.66
CA ASN A 162 30.74 -11.36 -0.27
C ASN A 162 29.40 -10.75 0.13
N LYS A 163 28.77 -9.96 -0.75
CA LYS A 163 27.44 -9.38 -0.46
C LYS A 163 26.32 -10.40 -0.52
N ILE A 164 26.37 -11.37 -1.42
CA ILE A 164 25.41 -12.47 -1.45
C ILE A 164 25.54 -13.31 -0.18
N ASN A 165 26.76 -13.72 0.17
CA ASN A 165 27.04 -14.47 1.39
C ASN A 165 26.62 -13.69 2.64
N LEU A 166 26.79 -12.38 2.66
CA LEU A 166 26.28 -11.51 3.72
C LEU A 166 24.75 -11.62 3.82
N LEU A 167 23.99 -11.47 2.72
CA LEU A 167 22.52 -11.63 2.76
C LEU A 167 22.10 -13.02 3.29
N LEU A 168 22.78 -14.08 2.82
CA LEU A 168 22.52 -15.46 3.25
C LEU A 168 22.83 -15.67 4.74
N SER A 169 23.89 -15.06 5.27
CA SER A 169 24.27 -15.15 6.69
C SER A 169 23.20 -14.55 7.63
N TYR A 170 22.35 -13.67 7.10
CA TYR A 170 21.19 -13.11 7.78
C TYR A 170 19.90 -13.92 7.52
N ASN A 171 20.01 -15.17 7.06
CA ASN A 171 18.90 -16.08 6.74
C ASN A 171 17.95 -15.58 5.65
N LEU A 172 18.40 -14.68 4.77
CA LEU A 172 17.64 -14.32 3.58
C LEU A 172 17.78 -15.44 2.53
N PRO A 173 16.70 -15.86 1.87
CA PRO A 173 16.78 -16.95 0.90
C PRO A 173 17.56 -16.52 -0.33
N ILE A 174 18.22 -17.45 -1.01
CA ILE A 174 18.96 -17.15 -2.24
C ILE A 174 18.07 -16.53 -3.33
N SER A 175 16.79 -16.93 -3.37
CA SER A 175 15.78 -16.35 -4.24
C SER A 175 15.58 -14.84 -4.00
N PHE A 176 15.70 -14.36 -2.76
CA PHE A 176 15.65 -12.93 -2.43
C PHE A 176 16.85 -12.20 -3.02
N ALA A 177 18.08 -12.72 -2.83
CA ALA A 177 19.27 -12.12 -3.39
C ALA A 177 19.20 -12.05 -4.93
N LYS A 178 18.70 -13.12 -5.57
CA LYS A 178 18.48 -13.21 -7.01
C LYS A 178 17.45 -12.19 -7.54
N GLN A 179 16.36 -11.97 -6.81
CA GLN A 179 15.31 -11.01 -7.21
C GLN A 179 15.72 -9.54 -6.97
N HIS A 180 16.69 -9.29 -6.08
CA HIS A 180 17.06 -7.96 -5.62
C HIS A 180 18.56 -7.67 -5.78
N LEU A 181 19.11 -8.03 -6.94
CA LEU A 181 20.53 -7.85 -7.28
C LEU A 181 20.99 -6.39 -7.20
N ARG A 182 20.08 -5.43 -7.29
CA ARG A 182 20.40 -4.00 -7.12
C ARG A 182 20.94 -3.68 -5.73
N ILE A 183 20.60 -4.44 -4.68
CA ILE A 183 21.19 -4.30 -3.34
C ILE A 183 22.71 -4.46 -3.40
N VAL A 184 23.18 -5.47 -4.14
CA VAL A 184 24.60 -5.78 -4.32
C VAL A 184 25.33 -4.61 -4.98
N TYR A 185 24.69 -3.94 -5.93
CA TYR A 185 25.28 -2.80 -6.63
C TYR A 185 25.26 -1.50 -5.79
N GLN A 186 24.11 -1.16 -5.19
CA GLN A 186 23.86 0.18 -4.65
C GLN A 186 24.45 0.42 -3.27
N THR A 187 24.64 -0.64 -2.48
CA THR A 187 24.98 -0.50 -1.06
C THR A 187 26.35 -1.12 -0.80
N SER A 188 27.26 -0.39 -0.17
CA SER A 188 28.56 -0.93 0.26
C SER A 188 28.37 -2.09 1.25
N SER A 189 29.31 -3.04 1.31
CA SER A 189 29.19 -4.21 2.19
C SER A 189 29.03 -3.81 3.66
N LYS A 190 29.81 -2.83 4.12
CA LYS A 190 29.72 -2.29 5.49
C LYS A 190 28.34 -1.71 5.79
N VAL A 191 27.82 -0.85 4.92
CA VAL A 191 26.48 -0.24 5.14
C VAL A 191 25.38 -1.30 5.06
N LEU A 192 25.52 -2.28 4.17
CA LEU A 192 24.56 -3.38 4.06
C LEU A 192 24.52 -4.20 5.35
N GLU A 193 25.69 -4.55 5.89
CA GLU A 193 25.83 -5.27 7.15
C GLU A 193 25.24 -4.48 8.33
N GLU A 194 25.59 -3.20 8.47
CA GLU A 194 25.04 -2.32 9.51
C GLU A 194 23.50 -2.27 9.46
N ARG A 195 22.92 -2.17 8.25
CA ARG A 195 21.46 -2.15 8.08
C ARG A 195 20.82 -3.49 8.42
N LEU A 196 21.40 -4.59 7.96
CA LEU A 196 20.90 -5.93 8.26
C LEU A 196 20.94 -6.21 9.76
N GLN A 197 22.03 -5.82 10.42
CA GLN A 197 22.18 -5.93 11.87
C GLN A 197 21.12 -5.10 12.61
N LEU A 198 20.91 -3.83 12.24
CA LEU A 198 19.85 -3.00 12.82
C LEU A 198 18.45 -3.60 12.66
N ILE A 199 18.14 -4.14 11.48
CA ILE A 199 16.86 -4.79 11.18
C ILE A 199 16.71 -6.07 12.00
N LYS A 200 17.78 -6.86 12.15
CA LYS A 200 17.83 -8.08 12.95
C LYS A 200 17.63 -7.79 14.44
N ASP A 201 18.37 -6.84 14.99
CA ASP A 201 18.28 -6.44 16.41
C ASP A 201 16.92 -5.85 16.76
N SER A 202 16.30 -5.19 15.77
CA SER A 202 14.92 -4.73 15.89
C SER A 202 13.89 -5.84 15.66
N GLY A 203 14.27 -7.10 15.50
CA GLY A 203 13.36 -8.22 15.28
C GLY A 203 12.53 -8.13 14.01
N PHE A 204 12.85 -7.22 13.08
CA PHE A 204 12.09 -7.04 11.84
C PHE A 204 12.41 -8.12 10.80
N LEU A 205 13.59 -8.75 10.89
CA LEU A 205 14.04 -9.75 9.93
C LEU A 205 13.26 -11.07 10.01
N HIS A 206 12.69 -11.39 11.19
CA HIS A 206 11.98 -12.64 11.45
C HIS A 206 10.46 -12.50 11.39
N LEU A 207 9.94 -11.29 11.15
CA LEU A 207 8.51 -11.07 11.09
C LEU A 207 7.98 -11.53 9.73
N PRO A 208 6.99 -12.44 9.66
CA PRO A 208 6.31 -12.79 8.40
C PRO A 208 5.61 -11.57 7.76
N PHE A 209 5.45 -10.49 8.54
CA PHE A 209 4.87 -9.20 8.14
C PHE A 209 5.87 -8.17 7.65
N LEU A 210 7.18 -8.49 7.63
CA LEU A 210 8.03 -7.84 6.64
C LEU A 210 7.57 -8.42 5.31
N GLU A 211 6.46 -7.87 4.78
CA GLU A 211 6.13 -8.00 3.37
C GLU A 211 7.44 -7.69 2.66
N ILE A 212 8.03 -8.76 2.12
CA ILE A 212 9.36 -8.76 1.54
C ILE A 212 9.47 -7.56 0.61
N ASP A 213 8.38 -7.18 -0.05
CA ASP A 213 8.09 -5.96 -0.79
C ASP A 213 8.82 -4.67 -0.35
N LYS A 214 9.07 -4.44 0.95
CA LYS A 214 9.77 -3.21 1.41
C LYS A 214 11.20 -3.40 1.90
N LEU A 215 11.60 -4.63 2.22
CA LEU A 215 12.97 -4.91 2.68
C LEU A 215 14.03 -4.57 1.63
N PRO A 216 13.90 -4.98 0.35
CA PRO A 216 14.85 -4.62 -0.71
C PRO A 216 15.04 -3.11 -0.80
N HIS A 217 13.94 -2.36 -0.79
CA HIS A 217 14.02 -0.91 -0.86
C HIS A 217 14.79 -0.30 0.31
N MET A 218 14.63 -0.83 1.53
CA MET A 218 15.41 -0.39 2.70
C MET A 218 16.90 -0.75 2.58
N LEU A 219 17.23 -1.87 1.94
CA LEU A 219 18.62 -2.29 1.72
C LEU A 219 19.27 -1.55 0.53
N GLU A 220 18.49 -1.08 -0.44
CA GLU A 220 18.93 -0.33 -1.64
C GLU A 220 19.06 1.18 -1.42
N CYS A 221 18.18 1.78 -0.61
CA CYS A 221 18.01 3.23 -0.58
C CYS A 221 19.19 3.99 0.06
N LYS A 222 19.18 5.32 -0.02
CA LYS A 222 20.21 6.16 0.61
C LYS A 222 20.09 6.13 2.13
N ASN A 223 21.19 6.40 2.85
CA ASN A 223 21.22 6.35 4.33
C ASN A 223 20.14 7.21 5.00
N ALA A 224 19.85 8.40 4.49
CA ALA A 224 18.80 9.28 5.02
C ALA A 224 17.39 8.68 4.84
N GLU A 225 17.14 8.01 3.71
CA GLU A 225 15.86 7.36 3.40
C GLU A 225 15.69 6.10 4.25
N PHE A 226 16.76 5.30 4.37
CA PHE A 226 16.80 4.14 5.28
C PHE A 226 16.47 4.56 6.70
N SER A 227 17.19 5.55 7.23
CA SER A 227 17.02 6.01 8.62
C SER A 227 15.58 6.47 8.88
N ARG A 228 14.99 7.21 7.94
CA ARG A 228 13.60 7.66 8.03
C ARG A 228 12.60 6.49 8.00
N ALA A 229 12.76 5.57 7.05
CA ALA A 229 11.88 4.42 6.90
C ALA A 229 11.97 3.45 8.09
N PHE A 230 13.19 3.18 8.54
CA PHE A 230 13.47 2.35 9.70
C PHE A 230 12.91 2.97 10.98
N LYS A 231 13.18 4.26 11.23
CA LYS A 231 12.59 4.97 12.37
C LYS A 231 11.06 4.91 12.35
N TYR A 232 10.45 5.17 11.19
CA TYR A 232 9.00 5.07 11.05
C TYR A 232 8.49 3.68 11.45
N LYS A 233 9.15 2.60 11.04
CA LYS A 233 8.78 1.22 11.41
C LYS A 233 8.94 0.96 12.90
N CYS A 234 10.05 1.39 13.50
CA CYS A 234 10.25 1.32 14.95
C CYS A 234 9.13 2.06 15.70
N ASP A 235 8.83 3.30 15.29
CA ASP A 235 7.77 4.10 15.91
C ASP A 235 6.40 3.43 15.76
N GLN A 236 6.08 2.84 14.59
CA GLN A 236 4.83 2.10 14.39
C GLN A 236 4.72 0.88 15.33
N ARG A 237 5.82 0.13 15.52
CA ARG A 237 5.81 -1.04 16.41
C ARG A 237 5.72 -0.62 17.87
N ASN A 238 6.56 0.31 18.29
CA ASN A 238 6.61 0.79 19.67
C ASN A 238 5.29 1.43 20.10
N ALA A 239 4.57 2.06 19.17
CA ALA A 239 3.26 2.63 19.43
C ALA A 239 2.16 1.60 19.79
N LEU A 240 2.39 0.30 19.58
CA LEU A 240 1.47 -0.76 20.03
C LEU A 240 1.81 -1.31 21.43
N GLU A 241 2.83 -0.77 22.11
CA GLU A 241 3.16 -1.12 23.49
C GLU A 241 3.34 -2.65 23.70
N GLY A 242 3.95 -3.33 22.73
CA GLY A 242 4.15 -4.79 22.75
C GLY A 242 2.99 -5.62 22.22
N CYS A 243 1.84 -5.01 21.90
CA CYS A 243 0.74 -5.70 21.25
C CYS A 243 1.10 -6.10 19.80
N LYS A 244 0.64 -7.27 19.39
CA LYS A 244 0.88 -7.83 18.05
C LYS A 244 0.25 -6.96 16.94
N ASP A 245 -0.94 -6.43 17.19
CA ASP A 245 -1.73 -5.67 16.23
C ASP A 245 -2.62 -4.61 16.91
N GLN A 246 -3.25 -3.75 16.10
CA GLN A 246 -4.15 -2.71 16.58
C GLN A 246 -5.38 -3.28 17.31
N LEU A 247 -5.83 -4.48 16.95
CA LEU A 247 -6.99 -5.12 17.58
C LEU A 247 -6.68 -5.47 19.04
N THR A 248 -5.55 -6.11 19.28
CA THR A 248 -5.05 -6.46 20.61
C THR A 248 -4.76 -5.19 21.41
N TYR A 249 -4.15 -4.20 20.77
CA TYR A 249 -3.85 -2.91 21.39
C TYR A 249 -5.12 -2.17 21.87
N LEU A 250 -6.19 -2.14 21.07
CA LEU A 250 -7.45 -1.52 21.46
C LEU A 250 -8.12 -2.24 22.63
N GLN A 251 -8.14 -3.58 22.63
CA GLN A 251 -8.68 -4.36 23.75
C GLN A 251 -7.94 -4.05 25.05
N MET A 252 -6.60 -4.03 24.99
CA MET A 252 -5.75 -3.72 26.13
C MET A 252 -5.98 -2.29 26.64
N ARG A 253 -5.90 -1.28 25.75
CA ARG A 253 -5.99 0.14 26.15
C ARG A 253 -7.38 0.56 26.59
N LEU A 254 -8.42 -0.04 26.03
CA LEU A 254 -9.81 0.34 26.32
C LEU A 254 -10.53 -0.65 27.24
N GLY A 255 -9.88 -1.74 27.67
CA GLY A 255 -10.49 -2.78 28.49
C GLY A 255 -11.74 -3.43 27.86
N CYS A 256 -11.81 -3.48 26.53
CA CYS A 256 -13.01 -3.89 25.82
C CYS A 256 -12.89 -5.27 25.17
N SER A 257 -14.03 -5.89 24.84
CA SER A 257 -14.06 -7.20 24.19
C SER A 257 -13.48 -7.15 22.76
N GLU A 258 -12.98 -8.28 22.28
CA GLU A 258 -12.52 -8.43 20.90
C GLU A 258 -13.58 -8.01 19.88
N LYS A 259 -14.85 -8.34 20.14
CA LYS A 259 -16.00 -7.95 19.30
C LYS A 259 -16.13 -6.43 19.21
N THR A 260 -15.99 -5.73 20.34
CA THR A 260 -16.05 -4.27 20.40
C THR A 260 -14.88 -3.64 19.66
N ALA A 261 -13.65 -4.12 19.90
CA ALA A 261 -12.45 -3.60 19.24
C ALA A 261 -12.49 -3.84 17.72
N LYS A 262 -12.95 -5.02 17.27
CA LYS A 262 -13.20 -5.30 15.84
C LYS A 262 -14.24 -4.34 15.26
N ALA A 263 -15.36 -4.13 15.95
CA ALA A 263 -16.39 -3.21 15.50
C ALA A 263 -15.86 -1.76 15.38
N MET A 264 -14.98 -1.32 16.28
CA MET A 264 -14.31 -0.03 16.17
C MET A 264 -13.42 0.03 14.92
N LEU A 265 -12.53 -0.93 14.71
CA LEU A 265 -11.62 -0.97 13.55
C LEU A 265 -12.35 -1.04 12.22
N CYS A 266 -13.47 -1.77 12.16
CA CYS A 266 -14.31 -1.86 10.96
C CYS A 266 -15.24 -0.66 10.77
N SER A 267 -15.37 0.23 11.76
CA SER A 267 -16.24 1.38 11.63
C SER A 267 -15.56 2.52 10.86
N TYR A 268 -16.34 3.22 10.05
CA TYR A 268 -15.87 4.47 9.46
C TYR A 268 -15.62 5.50 10.57
N PRO A 269 -14.44 6.17 10.61
CA PRO A 269 -13.36 6.17 9.59
C PRO A 269 -12.14 5.29 9.89
N LEU A 270 -12.11 4.53 10.97
CA LEU A 270 -10.94 3.69 11.33
C LEU A 270 -10.63 2.61 10.29
N GLU A 271 -11.64 2.21 9.52
CA GLU A 271 -11.49 1.33 8.36
C GLU A 271 -10.42 1.83 7.36
N ARG A 272 -10.17 3.15 7.28
CA ARG A 272 -9.15 3.75 6.40
C ARG A 272 -7.71 3.55 6.86
N ARG A 273 -7.46 2.70 7.86
CA ARG A 273 -6.14 2.36 8.39
C ARG A 273 -5.38 3.58 8.93
N ILE A 274 -5.74 4.01 10.13
CA ILE A 274 -4.92 4.98 10.87
C ILE A 274 -3.58 4.33 11.26
N SER A 275 -2.51 5.12 11.32
CA SER A 275 -1.21 4.63 11.78
C SER A 275 -1.23 4.31 13.28
N ASN A 276 -0.41 3.36 13.73
CA ASN A 276 -0.31 2.98 15.15
C ASN A 276 0.08 4.17 16.01
N VAL A 277 1.04 4.98 15.56
CA VAL A 277 1.47 6.21 16.26
C VAL A 277 0.31 7.18 16.41
N LYS A 278 -0.48 7.40 15.34
CA LYS A 278 -1.64 8.30 15.42
C LYS A 278 -2.70 7.74 16.36
N LEU A 279 -2.99 6.43 16.29
CA LEU A 279 -3.93 5.76 17.17
C LEU A 279 -3.52 5.94 18.64
N LYS A 280 -2.26 5.61 18.98
CA LYS A 280 -1.71 5.78 20.32
C LYS A 280 -1.89 7.21 20.81
N ASN A 281 -1.41 8.20 20.05
CA ASN A 281 -1.47 9.59 20.48
C ASN A 281 -2.90 10.10 20.67
N LEU A 282 -3.86 9.60 19.89
CA LEU A 282 -5.28 9.93 20.07
C LEU A 282 -5.85 9.29 21.34
N LEU A 283 -5.53 8.02 21.60
CA LEU A 283 -5.95 7.35 22.83
C LEU A 283 -5.32 8.00 24.06
N ASP A 284 -4.03 8.33 24.02
CA ASP A 284 -3.34 9.02 25.11
C ASP A 284 -3.97 10.39 25.38
N PHE A 285 -4.32 11.13 24.33
CA PHE A 285 -5.04 12.38 24.48
C PHE A 285 -6.38 12.18 25.20
N PHE A 286 -7.23 11.25 24.75
CA PHE A 286 -8.54 11.08 25.37
C PHE A 286 -8.45 10.52 26.79
N LEU A 287 -7.64 9.49 27.01
CA LEU A 287 -7.58 8.75 28.27
C LEU A 287 -6.73 9.47 29.33
N LEU A 288 -5.66 10.16 28.93
CA LEU A 288 -4.68 10.76 29.86
C LEU A 288 -4.77 12.29 29.91
N GLU A 289 -4.87 12.98 28.78
CA GLU A 289 -4.88 14.46 28.76
C GLU A 289 -6.28 15.06 28.99
N ALA A 290 -7.31 14.39 28.47
CA ALA A 290 -8.71 14.78 28.61
C ALA A 290 -9.46 13.94 29.65
N GLU A 291 -8.79 12.95 30.24
CA GLU A 291 -9.29 12.12 31.36
C GLU A 291 -10.68 11.50 31.08
N GLN A 292 -10.93 11.15 29.82
CA GLN A 292 -12.18 10.53 29.39
C GLN A 292 -12.11 9.02 29.62
N SER A 293 -13.27 8.43 29.92
CA SER A 293 -13.39 6.98 30.12
C SER A 293 -13.17 6.20 28.82
N PRO A 294 -12.75 4.92 28.90
CA PRO A 294 -12.73 4.05 27.72
C PRO A 294 -14.08 3.94 27.02
N ASP A 295 -15.18 3.88 27.77
CA ASP A 295 -16.54 3.82 27.24
C ASP A 295 -16.90 5.07 26.42
N PHE A 296 -16.48 6.25 26.88
CA PHE A 296 -16.61 7.50 26.12
C PHE A 296 -15.91 7.39 24.77
N VAL A 297 -14.67 6.87 24.72
CA VAL A 297 -13.90 6.73 23.48
C VAL A 297 -14.55 5.72 22.53
N ILE A 298 -15.06 4.61 23.06
CA ILE A 298 -15.76 3.58 22.27
C ILE A 298 -17.04 4.15 21.65
N ALA A 299 -17.86 4.83 22.46
CA ALA A 299 -19.10 5.46 22.01
C ALA A 299 -18.83 6.57 20.97
N ASN A 300 -17.76 7.35 21.17
CA ASN A 300 -17.40 8.50 20.35
C ASN A 300 -16.24 8.26 19.38
N ARG A 301 -16.06 7.02 18.91
CA ARG A 301 -14.95 6.61 18.02
C ARG A 301 -14.71 7.49 16.78
N LYS A 302 -15.72 8.21 16.30
CA LYS A 302 -15.60 9.23 15.23
C LYS A 302 -14.58 10.34 15.57
N LEU A 303 -14.31 10.58 16.85
CA LEU A 303 -13.34 11.58 17.29
C LEU A 303 -11.89 11.19 16.97
N LEU A 304 -11.61 9.89 16.80
CA LEU A 304 -10.28 9.34 16.48
C LEU A 304 -9.80 9.67 15.05
N THR A 305 -10.47 10.59 14.38
CA THR A 305 -10.33 10.87 12.96
C THR A 305 -9.76 12.26 12.76
N PHE A 306 -10.05 13.15 13.71
CA PHE A 306 -9.57 14.51 13.74
C PHE A 306 -8.05 14.56 13.93
N ALA A 307 -7.48 15.70 13.56
CA ALA A 307 -6.09 16.00 13.88
C ALA A 307 -5.96 16.23 15.39
N LEU A 308 -4.89 15.70 15.97
CA LEU A 308 -4.61 15.85 17.39
C LEU A 308 -4.45 17.31 17.80
N THR A 309 -3.85 18.13 16.94
CA THR A 309 -3.72 19.59 17.14
C THR A 309 -5.07 20.26 17.32
N ARG A 310 -6.05 19.94 16.46
CA ARG A 310 -7.43 20.43 16.58
C ARG A 310 -8.07 19.99 17.89
N LEU A 311 -7.92 18.73 18.29
CA LEU A 311 -8.51 18.21 19.53
C LEU A 311 -7.95 18.94 20.75
N ARG A 312 -6.63 19.14 20.82
CA ARG A 312 -5.96 19.87 21.90
C ARG A 312 -6.34 21.33 21.94
N GLN A 313 -6.36 22.03 20.81
CA GLN A 313 -6.78 23.44 20.75
C GLN A 313 -8.20 23.62 21.31
N ARG A 314 -9.12 22.73 20.92
CA ARG A 314 -10.51 22.77 21.40
C ARG A 314 -10.63 22.34 22.86
N TRP A 315 -9.77 21.45 23.33
CA TRP A 315 -9.73 21.04 24.73
C TRP A 315 -9.32 22.18 25.66
N LEU A 316 -8.39 23.05 25.26
CA LEU A 316 -8.04 24.24 26.02
C LEU A 316 -9.25 25.16 26.23
N VAL A 317 -10.06 25.34 25.19
CA VAL A 317 -11.30 26.12 25.27
C VAL A 317 -12.32 25.44 26.20
N ILE A 318 -12.53 24.13 26.06
CA ILE A 318 -13.42 23.35 26.93
C ILE A 318 -13.02 23.50 28.41
N LYS A 319 -11.72 23.37 28.72
CA LYS A 319 -11.19 23.58 30.08
C LYS A 319 -11.41 25.00 30.57
N LYS A 320 -11.08 26.00 29.76
CA LYS A 320 -11.23 27.42 30.13
C LYS A 320 -12.68 27.82 30.36
N SER A 321 -13.60 27.27 29.56
CA SER A 321 -15.04 27.50 29.69
C SER A 321 -15.70 26.60 30.75
N GLN A 322 -14.93 25.78 31.48
CA GLN A 322 -15.41 24.87 32.53
C GLN A 322 -16.57 23.96 32.07
N ILE A 323 -16.47 23.46 30.83
CA ILE A 323 -17.49 22.59 30.26
C ILE A 323 -17.23 21.16 30.73
N GLU A 324 -18.15 20.62 31.54
CA GLU A 324 -18.06 19.27 32.10
C GLU A 324 -18.94 18.25 31.37
N SER A 325 -19.95 18.70 30.63
CA SER A 325 -20.88 17.79 29.93
C SER A 325 -20.20 17.10 28.74
N GLU A 326 -20.10 15.77 28.77
CA GLU A 326 -19.55 14.96 27.67
C GLU A 326 -20.21 15.28 26.32
N ALA A 327 -21.53 15.44 26.29
CA ALA A 327 -22.26 15.78 25.06
C ALA A 327 -21.82 17.12 24.48
N GLN A 328 -21.59 18.12 25.33
CA GLN A 328 -21.08 19.43 24.91
C GLN A 328 -19.63 19.35 24.45
N MET A 329 -18.77 18.58 25.14
CA MET A 329 -17.39 18.35 24.71
C MET A 329 -17.33 17.72 23.32
N VAL A 330 -18.11 16.65 23.10
CA VAL A 330 -18.21 15.97 21.79
C VAL A 330 -18.70 16.94 20.72
N TYR A 331 -19.72 17.74 21.03
CA TYR A 331 -20.23 18.77 20.12
C TYR A 331 -19.13 19.77 19.72
N ILE A 332 -18.38 20.29 20.69
CA ILE A 332 -17.28 21.24 20.45
C ILE A 332 -16.17 20.60 19.61
N TRP A 333 -15.74 19.38 19.91
CA TRP A 333 -14.74 18.69 19.09
C TRP A 333 -15.22 18.42 17.66
N CYS A 334 -16.51 18.12 17.47
CA CYS A 334 -17.09 17.84 16.17
C CYS A 334 -17.40 19.10 15.35
N MET A 335 -17.56 20.26 15.98
CA MET A 335 -18.01 21.51 15.36
C MET A 335 -17.19 21.92 14.12
N ALA A 336 -17.79 22.55 13.12
CA ALA A 336 -17.03 23.12 12.01
C ALA A 336 -16.09 24.23 12.51
N GLN A 337 -14.97 24.47 11.81
CA GLN A 337 -13.98 25.45 12.28
C GLN A 337 -14.56 26.87 12.36
N LYS A 338 -15.34 27.29 11.35
CA LYS A 338 -15.99 28.60 11.31
C LYS A 338 -16.95 28.82 12.49
N ASP A 339 -17.74 27.80 12.82
CA ASP A 339 -18.69 27.88 13.93
C ASP A 339 -17.96 27.90 15.28
N PHE A 340 -16.86 27.14 15.38
CA PHE A 340 -16.01 27.11 16.57
C PHE A 340 -15.37 28.49 16.83
N GLU A 341 -14.77 29.10 15.81
CA GLU A 341 -14.18 30.44 15.91
C GLU A 341 -15.23 31.51 16.22
N LYS A 342 -16.41 31.45 15.59
CA LYS A 342 -17.50 32.37 15.87
C LYS A 342 -18.00 32.26 17.31
N LYS A 343 -18.12 31.04 17.84
CA LYS A 343 -18.66 30.79 19.18
C LYS A 343 -17.65 31.06 20.29
N PHE A 344 -16.37 30.84 20.03
CA PHE A 344 -15.30 30.91 21.03
C PHE A 344 -14.22 31.95 20.67
N SER A 345 -14.57 32.99 19.90
CA SER A 345 -13.65 34.07 19.51
C SER A 345 -12.89 34.66 20.69
N ASP A 346 -13.59 34.86 21.81
CA ASP A 346 -13.04 35.50 23.01
C ASP A 346 -12.02 34.61 23.73
N HIS A 347 -12.02 33.31 23.41
CA HIS A 347 -11.10 32.32 23.98
C HIS A 347 -9.90 32.05 23.06
N LEU A 348 -9.91 32.56 21.83
CA LEU A 348 -8.88 32.32 20.81
C LEU A 348 -7.86 33.47 20.67
N ASN A 349 -8.12 34.65 21.23
CA ASN A 349 -7.28 35.85 21.09
C ASN A 349 -6.22 35.99 22.22
N LEU A 350 -5.75 34.88 22.78
CA LEU A 350 -4.70 34.80 23.80
C LEU A 350 -3.70 33.72 23.37
#